data_AF-A0AA36NEX0-F1
#
_entry.id   AF-A0AA36NEX0-F1
#
_cell.length_a   1.000
_cell.length_b   1.000
_cell.length_c   1.000
_cell.angle_alpha   90.00
_cell.angle_beta   90.00
_cell.angle_gamma   90.00
#
_symmetry.space_group_name_H-M   'P 1'
#
loop_
_entity.id
_entity.type
_entity.pdbx_description
1 polymer ?
#
loop_
_entity_poly.entity_id
_entity_poly.type
_entity_poly.pdbx_seq_one_letter_code
_entity_poly.pdbx_strand_id
1 'polypeptide(L)'
;MNDRLRERKVDFQDLKDQFKRELKVEFPQASEERLQAMAQRLLNEKLLADEKMARFPVQHENFRPNLSLTTQDRRYKEYFHPGTYVWNEPEKREAWSCCLNFGHSSRGCEFRVQNPDAWCYQGFERG
;
A
#
# COMPACT_ATOMS: atom_id res chain seq x y z
N MET A 1 -24.04 -36.45 16.40
CA MET A 1 -23.32 -35.55 15.45
C MET A 1 -24.23 -34.97 14.37
N ASN A 2 -25.24 -35.71 13.88
CA ASN A 2 -26.19 -35.22 12.86
C ASN A 2 -27.14 -34.11 13.35
N ASP A 3 -27.59 -34.12 14.62
CA ASP A 3 -28.56 -33.13 15.11
C ASP A 3 -28.00 -31.71 15.14
N ARG A 4 -26.73 -31.54 15.55
CA ARG A 4 -26.04 -30.24 15.54
C ARG A 4 -25.92 -29.60 14.15
N LEU A 5 -25.77 -30.41 13.11
CA LEU A 5 -25.72 -29.91 11.73
C LEU A 5 -27.10 -29.49 11.24
N ARG A 6 -28.15 -30.15 11.73
CA ARG A 6 -29.53 -29.85 11.38
C ARG A 6 -29.99 -28.56 12.06
N GLU A 7 -29.67 -28.38 13.34
CA GLU A 7 -29.90 -27.15 14.10
C GLU A 7 -29.22 -25.95 13.43
N ARG A 8 -27.92 -26.05 13.11
CA ARG A 8 -27.19 -24.98 12.40
C ARG A 8 -27.80 -24.61 11.05
N LYS A 9 -28.33 -25.58 10.30
CA LYS A 9 -29.01 -25.30 9.03
C LYS A 9 -30.29 -24.50 9.22
N VAL A 10 -31.05 -24.79 10.28
CA VAL A 10 -32.24 -24.03 10.65
C VAL A 10 -31.84 -22.61 11.04
N ASP A 11 -30.83 -22.46 11.91
CA ASP A 11 -30.34 -21.15 12.33
C ASP A 11 -29.88 -20.29 11.13
N PHE A 12 -29.16 -20.88 10.17
CA PHE A 12 -28.72 -20.18 8.96
C PHE A 12 -29.86 -19.79 8.03
N GLN A 13 -30.92 -20.62 7.96
CA GLN A 13 -32.10 -20.30 7.18
C GLN A 13 -32.87 -19.13 7.80
N ASP A 14 -33.04 -19.12 9.12
CA ASP A 14 -33.68 -18.03 9.85
C ASP A 14 -32.91 -16.71 9.72
N LEU A 15 -31.57 -16.77 9.82
CA LEU A 15 -30.68 -15.62 9.58
C LEU A 15 -30.80 -15.06 8.17
N LYS A 16 -30.89 -15.93 7.16
CA LYS A 16 -31.06 -15.52 5.77
C LYS A 16 -32.41 -14.85 5.54
N ASP A 17 -33.47 -15.37 6.17
CA ASP A 17 -34.81 -14.79 6.08
C ASP A 17 -34.89 -13.44 6.80
N GLN A 18 -34.16 -13.27 7.91
CA GLN A 18 -33.98 -11.97 8.55
C GLN A 18 -33.31 -10.96 7.62
N PHE A 19 -32.16 -11.29 7.02
CA PHE A 19 -31.47 -10.40 6.08
C PHE A 19 -32.35 -10.06 4.88
N LYS A 20 -33.14 -11.01 4.37
CA LYS A 20 -34.07 -10.75 3.26
C LYS A 20 -35.16 -9.75 3.65
N ARG A 21 -35.67 -9.80 4.89
CA ARG A 21 -36.67 -8.83 5.39
C ARG A 21 -36.08 -7.43 5.49
N GLU A 22 -34.88 -7.32 6.06
CA GLU A 22 -34.17 -6.03 6.19
C GLU A 22 -33.85 -5.43 4.81
N LEU A 23 -33.30 -6.22 3.89
CA LEU A 23 -33.01 -5.78 2.52
C LEU A 23 -34.25 -5.37 1.73
N LYS A 24 -35.43 -5.95 2.02
CA LYS A 24 -36.68 -5.58 1.36
C LYS A 24 -37.19 -4.20 1.81
N VAL A 25 -36.89 -3.81 3.05
CA VAL A 25 -37.18 -2.45 3.56
C VAL A 25 -36.25 -1.43 2.90
N GLU A 26 -34.96 -1.75 2.78
CA GLU A 26 -33.96 -0.86 2.18
C GLU A 26 -34.06 -0.77 0.65
N PHE A 27 -34.38 -1.88 -0.01
CA PHE A 27 -34.45 -1.99 -1.46
C PHE A 27 -35.80 -2.55 -1.93
N PRO A 28 -36.90 -1.78 -1.79
CA PRO A 28 -38.24 -2.26 -2.13
C PRO A 28 -38.44 -2.55 -3.63
N GLN A 29 -37.59 -1.99 -4.49
CA GLN A 29 -37.64 -2.20 -5.96
C GLN A 29 -36.75 -3.36 -6.45
N ALA A 30 -35.98 -4.01 -5.57
CA ALA A 30 -35.10 -5.10 -5.98
C ALA A 30 -35.90 -6.38 -6.29
N SER A 31 -35.47 -7.11 -7.32
CA SER A 31 -36.03 -8.43 -7.63
C SER A 31 -35.74 -9.43 -6.50
N GLU A 32 -36.60 -10.44 -6.35
CA GLU A 32 -36.42 -11.46 -5.31
C GLU A 32 -35.09 -12.20 -5.43
N GLU A 33 -34.65 -12.47 -6.66
CA GLU A 33 -33.34 -13.10 -6.94
C GLU A 33 -32.19 -12.23 -6.45
N ARG A 34 -32.28 -10.91 -6.63
CA ARG A 34 -31.27 -9.95 -6.16
C ARG A 34 -31.24 -9.89 -4.64
N LEU A 35 -32.40 -9.85 -4.00
CA LEU A 35 -32.51 -9.87 -2.53
C LEU A 35 -31.94 -11.18 -1.96
N GLN A 36 -32.21 -12.31 -2.60
CA GLN A 36 -31.69 -13.62 -2.19
C GLN A 36 -30.16 -13.70 -2.34
N ALA A 37 -29.61 -13.17 -3.44
CA ALA A 37 -28.17 -13.12 -3.65
C ALA A 37 -27.47 -12.21 -2.62
N MET A 38 -28.07 -11.07 -2.29
CA MET A 38 -27.56 -10.16 -1.26
C MET A 38 -27.61 -10.80 0.14
N ALA A 39 -28.73 -11.40 0.52
CA ALA A 39 -28.86 -12.11 1.79
C ALA A 39 -27.85 -13.25 1.93
N GLN A 40 -27.58 -13.98 0.83
CA GLN A 40 -26.55 -15.04 0.83
C GLN A 40 -25.13 -14.48 1.01
N ARG A 41 -24.81 -13.33 0.40
CA ARG A 41 -23.50 -12.68 0.59
C ARG A 41 -23.30 -12.23 2.04
N LEU A 42 -24.31 -11.59 2.63
CA LEU A 42 -24.27 -11.15 4.04
C LEU A 42 -24.11 -12.33 5.00
N LEU A 43 -24.82 -13.42 4.74
CA LEU A 43 -24.66 -14.65 5.51
C LEU A 43 -23.23 -15.19 5.43
N ASN A 44 -22.65 -15.26 4.22
CA ASN A 44 -21.27 -15.74 4.04
C ASN A 44 -20.25 -14.82 4.75
N GLU A 45 -20.44 -13.50 4.69
CA GLU A 45 -19.57 -12.53 5.36
C GLU A 45 -19.62 -12.68 6.89
N LYS A 46 -20.83 -12.83 7.45
CA LYS A 46 -21.01 -13.08 8.88
C LYS A 46 -20.34 -14.38 9.31
N LEU A 47 -20.52 -15.47 8.56
CA LEU A 47 -19.88 -16.76 8.85
C LEU A 47 -18.35 -16.64 8.83
N LEU A 48 -17.79 -15.92 7.84
CA LEU A 48 -16.36 -15.69 7.75
C LEU A 48 -15.83 -14.85 8.92
N ALA A 49 -16.59 -13.84 9.34
CA ALA A 49 -16.26 -13.02 10.50
C ALA A 49 -16.28 -13.83 11.79
N ASP A 50 -17.31 -14.66 11.99
CA ASP A 50 -17.45 -15.56 13.15
C ASP A 50 -16.32 -16.60 13.19
N GLU A 51 -15.96 -17.20 12.05
CA GLU A 51 -14.81 -18.11 11.94
C GLU A 51 -13.49 -17.40 12.25
N LYS A 52 -13.31 -16.17 11.76
CA LYS A 52 -12.12 -15.37 12.02
C LYS A 52 -12.00 -15.04 13.52
N MET A 53 -13.09 -14.65 14.18
CA MET A 53 -13.09 -14.40 15.63
C MET A 53 -12.86 -15.68 16.44
N ALA A 54 -13.46 -16.81 16.03
CA ALA A 54 -13.27 -18.08 16.71
C ALA A 54 -11.81 -18.59 16.59
N ARG A 55 -11.18 -18.38 15.43
CA ARG A 55 -9.81 -18.81 15.16
C ARG A 55 -8.75 -17.89 15.76
N PHE A 56 -9.05 -16.59 15.82
CA PHE A 56 -8.17 -15.57 16.37
C PHE A 56 -8.94 -14.76 17.43
N PRO A 57 -9.10 -15.29 18.65
CA PRO A 57 -9.91 -14.67 19.71
C PRO A 57 -9.28 -13.41 20.30
N VAL A 58 -8.07 -13.06 19.87
CA VAL A 58 -7.40 -11.81 20.22
C VAL A 58 -7.85 -10.77 19.21
N GLN A 59 -8.49 -9.69 19.65
CA GLN A 59 -8.65 -8.49 18.82
C GLN A 59 -7.26 -8.18 18.28
N HIS A 60 -7.06 -8.27 16.96
CA HIS A 60 -5.82 -7.81 16.35
C HIS A 60 -5.63 -6.37 16.84
N GLU A 61 -4.77 -6.17 17.83
CA GLU A 61 -4.27 -4.85 18.12
C GLU A 61 -3.75 -4.37 16.78
N ASN A 62 -4.32 -3.26 16.30
CA ASN A 62 -3.84 -2.59 15.11
C ASN A 62 -2.50 -1.96 15.47
N PHE A 63 -1.51 -2.77 15.86
CA PHE A 63 -0.12 -2.38 15.85
C PHE A 63 0.24 -2.22 14.38
N ARG A 64 -0.04 -1.02 13.90
CA ARG A 64 0.43 -0.47 12.63
C ARG A 64 1.62 0.38 13.00
N PRO A 65 2.78 -0.23 13.32
CA PRO A 65 3.97 0.56 13.56
C PRO A 65 4.16 1.43 12.33
N ASN A 66 4.41 2.71 12.53
CA ASN A 66 4.68 3.58 11.42
C ASN A 66 5.97 3.09 10.76
N LEU A 67 5.81 2.35 9.66
CA LEU A 67 6.92 1.77 8.94
C LEU A 67 7.85 2.85 8.39
N SER A 68 7.42 4.12 8.27
CA SER A 68 8.32 5.21 7.88
C SER A 68 9.46 5.44 8.89
N LEU A 69 9.31 4.99 10.14
CA LEU A 69 10.34 5.07 11.17
C LEU A 69 11.29 3.86 11.15
N THR A 70 10.91 2.76 10.48
CA THR A 70 11.68 1.51 10.39
C THR A 70 12.13 1.14 8.98
N THR A 71 11.55 1.72 7.92
CA THR A 71 12.01 1.55 6.54
C THR A 71 13.28 2.36 6.34
N GLN A 72 14.41 1.67 6.47
CA GLN A 72 15.77 2.12 6.17
C GLN A 72 16.01 2.31 4.66
N ASP A 73 15.02 2.73 3.87
CA ASP A 73 15.31 3.11 2.49
C ASP A 73 15.78 4.57 2.45
N ARG A 74 16.98 4.79 2.99
CA ARG A 74 17.64 6.10 2.99
C ARG A 74 18.24 6.44 1.63
N ARG A 75 17.81 5.77 0.55
CA ARG A 75 18.32 6.07 -0.78
C ARG A 75 17.90 7.47 -1.21
N TYR A 76 18.86 8.32 -1.57
CA TYR A 76 18.59 9.66 -2.07
C TYR A 76 19.31 9.91 -3.39
N LYS A 77 18.72 10.79 -4.21
CA LYS A 77 19.33 11.23 -5.47
C LYS A 77 20.29 12.38 -5.19
N GLU A 78 21.56 12.15 -5.45
CA GLU A 78 22.59 13.18 -5.44
C GLU A 78 22.81 13.65 -6.88
N TYR A 79 22.58 14.94 -7.14
CA TYR A 79 22.71 15.53 -8.46
C TYR A 79 24.10 16.16 -8.62
N PHE A 80 24.75 15.92 -9.75
CA PHE A 80 26.08 16.46 -10.03
C PHE A 80 26.24 16.81 -11.51
N HIS A 81 27.24 17.64 -11.81
CA HIS A 81 27.66 17.93 -13.17
C HIS A 81 28.88 17.06 -13.48
N PRO A 82 28.83 16.14 -14.47
CA PRO A 82 30.00 15.35 -14.87
C PRO A 82 31.02 16.19 -15.66
N GLY A 83 30.59 17.35 -16.18
CA GLY A 83 31.44 18.29 -16.89
C GLY A 83 32.11 19.30 -15.97
N THR A 84 32.80 20.26 -16.57
CA THR A 84 33.48 21.36 -15.89
C THR A 84 32.79 22.68 -16.21
N TYR A 85 32.84 23.62 -15.28
CA TYR A 85 32.35 24.98 -15.51
C TYR A 85 33.45 25.81 -16.18
N VAL A 86 33.26 26.15 -17.45
CA VAL A 86 34.29 26.76 -18.29
C VAL A 86 33.69 27.83 -19.19
N TRP A 87 34.55 28.72 -19.70
CA TRP A 87 34.15 29.74 -20.66
C TRP A 87 33.63 29.13 -21.97
N ASN A 88 32.41 29.48 -22.36
CA ASN A 88 31.81 29.10 -23.63
C ASN A 88 31.99 30.25 -24.63
N GLU A 89 32.77 30.03 -25.69
CA GLU A 89 33.05 31.04 -26.72
C GLU A 89 31.79 31.49 -27.49
N PRO A 90 30.91 30.59 -27.98
CA PRO A 90 29.67 30.99 -28.67
C PRO A 90 28.77 31.89 -27.84
N GLU A 91 28.56 31.55 -26.57
CA GLU A 91 27.66 32.26 -25.66
C GLU A 91 28.33 33.44 -24.95
N LYS A 92 29.65 33.58 -25.09
CA LYS A 92 30.51 34.58 -24.42
C LYS A 92 30.27 34.68 -22.92
N ARG A 93 30.09 33.53 -22.26
CA ARG A 93 29.89 33.41 -20.81
C ARG A 93 30.31 32.03 -20.31
N GLU A 94 30.49 31.89 -19.01
CA GLU A 94 30.80 30.60 -18.40
C GLU A 94 29.57 29.69 -18.37
N ALA A 95 29.78 28.42 -18.69
CA ALA A 95 28.76 27.39 -18.70
C ALA A 95 29.32 26.03 -18.28
N TRP A 96 28.46 25.19 -17.72
CA TRP A 96 28.77 23.78 -17.50
C TRP A 96 28.89 23.06 -18.84
N SER A 97 30.03 22.41 -19.10
CA SER A 97 30.27 21.71 -20.37
C SER A 97 29.34 20.51 -20.60
N CYS A 98 28.78 19.93 -19.54
CA CYS A 98 27.88 18.76 -19.62
C CYS A 98 26.43 19.11 -20.01
N CYS A 99 25.94 20.29 -19.68
CA CYS A 99 24.52 20.64 -19.89
C CYS A 99 24.29 22.06 -20.40
N LEU A 100 25.37 22.81 -20.66
CA LEU A 100 25.35 24.21 -21.08
C LEU A 100 24.57 25.13 -20.14
N ASN A 101 24.49 24.76 -18.86
CA ASN A 101 23.87 25.60 -17.84
C ASN A 101 24.85 26.70 -17.41
N PHE A 102 24.39 27.95 -17.44
CA PHE A 102 25.21 29.12 -17.14
C PHE A 102 25.32 29.43 -15.64
N GLY A 103 24.55 28.76 -14.78
CA GLY A 103 24.65 28.94 -13.33
C GLY A 103 25.74 28.05 -12.72
N HIS A 104 26.78 28.63 -12.13
CA HIS A 104 27.81 27.87 -11.41
C HIS A 104 27.22 27.01 -10.30
N SER A 105 26.30 27.55 -9.49
CA SER A 105 25.59 26.83 -8.42
C SER A 105 24.31 26.12 -8.88
N SER A 106 24.14 25.92 -10.19
CA SER A 106 22.96 25.23 -10.72
C SER A 106 22.95 23.75 -10.32
N ARG A 107 21.76 23.17 -10.18
CA ARG A 107 21.60 21.74 -9.92
C ARG A 107 22.25 20.93 -11.05
N GLY A 108 22.96 19.87 -10.67
CA GLY A 108 23.58 18.90 -11.59
C GLY A 108 22.63 18.34 -12.63
N CYS A 109 23.10 18.17 -13.86
CA CYS A 109 22.30 17.59 -14.95
C CYS A 109 22.16 16.07 -14.87
N GLU A 110 23.07 15.39 -14.16
CA GLU A 110 23.00 13.96 -13.89
C GLU A 110 22.74 13.70 -12.40
N PHE A 111 22.30 12.49 -12.08
CA PHE A 111 22.13 12.06 -10.71
C PHE A 111 22.63 10.63 -10.52
N ARG A 112 23.13 10.37 -9.31
CA ARG A 112 23.39 9.03 -8.79
C ARG A 112 22.49 8.75 -7.60
N VAL A 113 22.03 7.51 -7.46
CA VAL A 113 21.27 7.09 -6.29
C VAL A 113 22.28 6.64 -5.23
N GLN A 114 22.43 7.44 -4.18
CA GLN A 114 23.24 7.07 -3.03
C GLN A 114 22.44 6.16 -2.13
N ASN A 115 23.01 5.01 -1.78
CA ASN A 115 22.44 4.12 -0.78
C ASN A 115 23.39 4.07 0.42
N PRO A 116 23.15 4.85 1.48
CA PRO A 116 24.00 4.80 2.68
C PRO A 116 23.90 3.46 3.42
N ASP A 117 22.90 2.63 3.09
CA ASP A 117 22.69 1.28 3.62
C ASP A 117 23.23 0.18 2.69
N ALA A 118 23.81 0.53 1.54
CA ALA A 118 24.49 -0.45 0.69
C ALA A 118 25.71 -1.01 1.42
N TRP A 119 25.84 -2.34 1.42
CA TRP A 119 27.02 -3.00 1.95
C TRP A 119 28.25 -2.57 1.16
N CYS A 120 29.14 -1.81 1.79
CA CYS A 120 30.44 -1.48 1.20
C CYS A 120 31.43 -2.57 1.60
N TYR A 121 31.94 -3.33 0.61
CA TYR A 121 33.03 -4.28 0.85
C TYR A 121 34.36 -3.60 1.19
N GLN A 122 34.47 -2.29 0.94
CA GLN A 122 35.62 -1.46 1.33
C GLN A 122 35.40 -0.95 2.75
N GLY A 123 35.72 -1.81 3.71
CA GLY A 123 35.88 -1.39 5.10
C GLY A 123 37.02 -0.37 5.20
N PHE A 124 36.69 0.83 5.67
CA PHE A 124 37.62 1.70 6.40
C PHE A 124 38.95 2.01 5.69
N GLU A 125 38.91 2.67 4.53
CA GLU A 125 40.06 3.50 4.13
C GLU A 125 39.85 4.92 4.67
N ARG A 126 40.61 5.24 5.71
CA ARG A 126 40.80 6.61 6.22
C ARG A 126 41.55 7.43 5.17
N GLY A 127 41.09 8.65 4.89
CA GLY A 127 41.90 9.69 4.24
C GLY A 127 41.12 10.50 3.23
#